data_AF-A0A1V5BHG0-F1
#
_entry.id   AF-A0A1V5BHG0-F1
#
_cell.length_a   1.000
_cell.length_b   1.000
_cell.length_c   1.000
_cell.angle_alpha   90.00
_cell.angle_beta   90.00
_cell.angle_gamma   90.00
#
_symmetry.space_group_name_H-M   'P 1'
#
loop_
_entity.id
_entity.type
_entity.pdbx_description
1 polymer ?
#
loop_
_entity_poly.entity_id
_entity_poly.type
_entity_poly.pdbx_seq_one_letter_code
_entity_poly.pdbx_strand_id
1 'polypeptide(L)' 'MPAEALRAGAKLVIINGGKTPFDRYAYVRFSEATGKVLPRAVERLKVLMG' A
#
# COMPACT_ATOMS: atom_id res chain seq x y z
N MET A 1 1.87 2.68 12.67
CA MET A 1 1.43 4.04 12.30
C MET A 1 2.30 4.54 11.12
N PRO A 2 1.74 5.21 10.09
CA PRO A 2 2.48 5.50 8.84
C PRO A 2 3.69 6.43 9.01
N ALA A 3 3.62 7.42 9.90
CA ALA A 3 4.69 8.37 10.11
C ALA A 3 5.96 7.70 10.69
N GLU A 4 5.78 6.80 11.65
CA GLU A 4 6.83 6.02 12.32
C GLU A 4 7.50 5.07 11.32
N ALA A 5 6.70 4.39 10.50
CA ALA A 5 7.21 3.49 9.48
C ALA A 5 8.04 4.23 8.42
N LEU A 6 7.58 5.40 7.97
CA LEU A 6 8.33 6.27 7.06
C LEU A 6 9.65 6.73 7.71
N ARG A 7 9.64 7.14 8.98
CA ARG A 7 10.86 7.52 9.71
C ARG A 7 11.84 6.36 9.84
N ALA A 8 11.36 5.12 9.92
CA ALA A 8 12.18 3.92 9.94
C ALA A 8 12.63 3.46 8.53
N GLY A 9 12.33 4.21 7.46
CA GLY A 9 12.75 3.90 6.10
C GLY A 9 11.86 2.91 5.35
N ALA A 10 10.66 2.62 5.86
CA ALA A 10 9.72 1.75 5.16
C ALA A 10 9.19 2.41 3.87
N LYS A 11 8.92 1.59 2.85
CA LYS A 11 8.20 2.03 1.65
C LYS A 11 6.70 2.04 1.94
N LEU A 12 6.07 3.19 1.77
CA LEU A 12 4.62 3.37 1.98
C LEU A 12 3.83 3.06 0.71
N VAL A 13 2.80 2.22 0.83
CA VAL A 13 1.76 1.99 -0.19
C VAL A 13 0.41 2.38 0.42
N ILE A 14 -0.42 3.08 -0.36
CA ILE A 14 -1.77 3.48 0.06
C ILE A 14 -2.80 2.83 -0.86
N ILE A 15 -3.79 2.17 -0.26
CA ILE A 15 -4.97 1.65 -0.95
C ILE A 15 -6.17 2.35 -0.33
N ASN A 16 -6.67 3.38 -1.00
CA ASN A 16 -7.80 4.17 -0.51
C ASN A 16 -8.52 4.88 -1.66
N GLY A 17 -9.85 4.95 -1.60
CA GLY A 17 -10.66 5.65 -2.60
C GLY A 17 -10.61 7.17 -2.49
N GLY A 18 -10.06 7.71 -1.39
CA GLY A 18 -9.96 9.14 -1.12
C GLY A 18 -8.53 9.61 -0.86
N LYS A 19 -8.35 10.93 -0.82
CA LYS A 19 -7.07 11.55 -0.46
C LYS A 19 -6.72 11.25 1.00
N THR A 20 -5.43 11.19 1.28
CA THR A 20 -4.90 11.08 2.65
C THR A 20 -3.84 12.14 2.93
N PRO A 21 -3.59 12.49 4.20
CA PRO A 21 -2.46 13.35 4.57
C PRO A 21 -1.08 12.80 4.15
N PHE A 22 -0.99 11.50 3.82
CA PHE A 22 0.26 10.83 3.47
C PHE A 22 0.46 10.58 1.97
N ASP A 23 -0.47 11.05 1.12
CA ASP A 23 -0.43 10.80 -0.33
C ASP A 23 0.91 11.17 -0.96
N ARG A 24 1.51 12.28 -0.53
CA ARG A 24 2.80 12.77 -1.05
C ARG A 24 4.01 11.91 -0.68
N TYR A 25 3.87 11.02 0.30
CA TYR A 25 4.93 10.12 0.76
C TYR A 25 4.73 8.67 0.28
N ALA A 26 3.60 8.38 -0.36
CA ALA A 26 3.34 7.04 -0.87
C ALA A 26 4.13 6.80 -2.15
N TYR A 27 4.78 5.64 -2.21
CA TYR A 27 5.52 5.17 -3.37
C TYR A 27 4.57 4.62 -4.43
N VAL A 28 3.47 4.01 -3.99
CA VAL A 28 2.40 3.50 -4.84
C VAL A 28 1.06 3.87 -4.20
N ARG A 29 0.12 4.33 -5.03
CA ARG A 29 -1.24 4.64 -4.59
C ARG A 29 -2.27 3.97 -5.48
N PHE A 30 -3.20 3.24 -4.87
CA PHE A 30 -4.36 2.65 -5.53
C PHE A 30 -5.63 3.42 -5.14
N SER A 31 -6.32 3.98 -6.13
CA SER A 31 -7.60 4.66 -5.97
C SER A 31 -8.78 3.69 -6.16
N GLU A 32 -8.75 2.59 -5.43
CA GLU A 32 -9.73 1.49 -5.53
C GLU A 32 -10.06 0.96 -4.14
N ALA A 33 -11.14 0.16 -4.04
CA ALA A 33 -11.48 -0.52 -2.79
C ALA A 33 -10.41 -1.57 -2.44
N THR A 34 -10.06 -1.66 -1.16
CA THR A 34 -9.08 -2.62 -0.64
C THR A 34 -9.35 -4.05 -1.07
N GLY A 35 -10.62 -4.47 -1.09
CA GLY A 35 -11.05 -5.81 -1.53
C GLY A 35 -10.80 -6.11 -3.02
N LYS A 36 -10.53 -5.11 -3.86
CA LYS A 36 -10.15 -5.31 -5.26
C LYS A 36 -8.63 -5.49 -5.44
N VAL A 37 -7.85 -4.88 -4.54
CA VAL A 37 -6.39 -4.79 -4.65
C VAL A 37 -5.69 -5.89 -3.85
N LEU A 38 -6.01 -6.02 -2.55
CA LEU A 38 -5.27 -6.92 -1.66
C LEU A 38 -5.32 -8.39 -2.08
N PRO A 39 -6.46 -8.98 -2.50
CA PRO A 39 -6.47 -10.38 -2.91
C PRO A 39 -5.51 -10.67 -4.06
N ARG A 40 -5.47 -9.79 -5.09
CA ARG A 40 -4.56 -9.93 -6.22
C ARG A 40 -3.09 -9.79 -5.81
N ALA A 41 -2.80 -8.85 -4.90
CA ALA A 41 -1.44 -8.66 -4.37
C ALA A 41 -0.96 -9.87 -3.57
N VAL A 42 -1.83 -10.46 -2.75
CA VAL A 42 -1.53 -11.67 -1.97
C VAL A 42 -1.31 -12.87 -2.89
N GLU A 43 -2.14 -13.08 -3.91
CA GLU A 43 -1.92 -14.15 -4.88
C GLU A 43 -0.60 -14.00 -5.61
N ARG A 44 -0.25 -12.77 -6.02
CA ARG A 44 1.06 -12.51 -6.63
C ARG A 44 2.21 -12.79 -5.68
N LEU A 45 2.06 -12.42 -4.41
CA LEU A 45 3.06 -12.66 -3.37
C LEU A 45 3.29 -14.16 -3.16
N LYS A 46 2.23 -14.98 -3.10
CA LYS A 46 2.34 -16.44 -2.99
C LYS A 46 3.22 -17.02 -4.11
N VAL A 47 2.97 -16.63 -5.36
CA VAL A 47 3.79 -17.05 -6.52
C VAL A 47 5.26 -16.64 -6.39
N LEU A 48 5.54 -15.48 -5.78
CA LEU A 48 6.91 -15.01 -5.57
C LEU A 48 7.62 -15.71 -4.40
N MET A 49 6.86 -16.32 -3.49
CA MET A 49 7.40 -16.99 -2.30
C MET A 49 7.70 -18.48 -2.52
N GLY A 50 7.28 -19.06 -3.65
CA GLY A 50 7.43 -20.49 -3.95
C GLY A 50 6.20 -21.28 -3.53
#